data_AF-A0A2M8PXQ5-F1
#
_entry.id   AF-A0A2M8PXQ5-F1
#
_cell.length_a   1.000
_cell.length_b   1.000
_cell.length_c   1.000
_cell.angle_alpha   90.00
_cell.angle_beta   90.00
_cell.angle_gamma   90.00
#
_symmetry.space_group_name_H-M   'P 1'
#
loop_
_entity.id
_entity.type
_entity.pdbx_description
1 polymer ?
#
loop_
_entity_poly.entity_id
_entity_poly.type
_entity_poly.pdbx_seq_one_letter_code
_entity_poly.pdbx_strand_id
1 'polypeptide(L)'
;MPENDTPAAQSAPEPLSDPAESGKPFRREWLLILGLFTLITLGLMFLIEEYGRQSLAAVPTRTFMPPAELREVRLEQFKLSLRVPSNWSAPIVRDAHSFVISSDGSADTRTTAAPFMYIVVDALPVFSRQLNFRTDLREPTAQLDALVEALNRNGPRFNRAAIFSGSPYPAAIVRGFERGNALTIILMRLPDERWLYIGAQAEAQFFRAYESSVFLPVVNSIRLLQP
;
A
#
# COMPACT_ATOMS: atom_id res chain seq x y z
N MET A 1 46.40 -48.33 66.20
CA MET A 1 47.73 -48.22 66.87
C MET A 1 48.63 -49.29 66.25
N PRO A 2 49.89 -49.02 65.88
CA PRO A 2 50.75 -47.82 66.08
C PRO A 2 50.95 -47.02 64.77
N GLU A 3 51.15 -45.70 64.73
CA GLU A 3 52.28 -44.85 65.19
C GLU A 3 53.62 -45.15 64.50
N ASN A 4 54.04 -44.22 63.62
CA ASN A 4 55.44 -43.90 63.35
C ASN A 4 55.55 -42.50 62.68
N ASP A 5 55.66 -41.46 63.52
CA ASP A 5 56.81 -40.53 63.62
C ASP A 5 57.97 -40.70 62.61
N THR A 6 58.64 -39.72 61.98
CA THR A 6 58.77 -38.23 62.05
C THR A 6 59.56 -37.80 60.75
N PRO A 7 60.27 -36.64 60.65
CA PRO A 7 59.86 -35.33 60.10
C PRO A 7 60.57 -34.85 58.80
N ALA A 8 60.07 -33.70 58.30
CA ALA A 8 60.80 -32.55 57.73
C ALA A 8 61.62 -32.68 56.44
N ALA A 9 61.18 -31.95 55.41
CA ALA A 9 62.07 -31.07 54.65
C ALA A 9 61.28 -29.85 54.13
N GLN A 10 61.66 -28.66 54.61
CA GLN A 10 61.30 -27.38 54.01
C GLN A 10 61.98 -27.26 52.65
N SER A 11 61.20 -27.01 51.60
CA SER A 11 61.71 -26.46 50.33
C SER A 11 60.96 -25.16 50.05
N ALA A 12 61.75 -24.13 49.73
CA ALA A 12 61.38 -22.73 49.60
C ALA A 12 60.16 -22.47 48.70
N PRO A 13 59.42 -21.36 48.92
CA PRO A 13 58.44 -20.90 47.94
C PRO A 13 59.18 -20.50 46.65
N GLU A 14 58.81 -21.13 45.53
CA GLU A 14 59.17 -20.65 44.20
C GLU A 14 58.62 -19.23 43.99
N PRO A 15 59.37 -18.37 43.27
CA PRO A 15 58.95 -17.00 43.02
C PRO A 15 57.65 -16.97 42.21
N LEU A 16 56.73 -16.08 42.62
CA LEU A 16 55.58 -15.69 41.81
C LEU A 16 56.08 -15.34 40.40
N SER A 17 55.70 -16.16 39.41
CA SER A 17 55.72 -15.75 38.02
C SER A 17 54.72 -14.60 37.85
N ASP A 18 55.24 -13.42 37.50
CA ASP A 18 54.50 -12.20 37.19
C ASP A 18 53.28 -12.47 36.27
N PRO A 19 52.06 -12.03 36.64
CA PRO A 19 50.94 -11.98 35.72
C PRO A 19 51.04 -10.70 34.87
N ALA A 20 52.11 -10.58 34.09
CA ALA A 20 52.38 -9.33 33.39
C ALA A 20 52.93 -9.55 31.98
N GLU A 21 52.30 -10.38 31.15
CA GLU A 21 52.41 -10.23 29.68
C GLU A 21 51.33 -11.00 28.90
N SER A 22 50.07 -10.56 29.05
CA SER A 22 49.01 -10.86 28.07
C SER A 22 48.11 -9.62 27.89
N GLY A 23 48.75 -8.45 27.91
CA GLY A 23 48.08 -7.16 27.79
C GLY A 23 48.23 -6.59 26.38
N LYS A 24 47.23 -6.85 25.54
CA LYS A 24 46.81 -6.08 24.34
C LYS A 24 47.47 -6.47 23.00
N PRO A 25 46.72 -7.25 22.20
CA PRO A 25 46.29 -6.73 20.89
C PRO A 25 44.76 -6.47 20.82
N PHE A 26 44.02 -6.83 21.88
CA PHE A 26 42.55 -6.79 21.91
C PHE A 26 41.91 -5.39 21.86
N ARG A 27 42.68 -4.29 21.84
CA ARG A 27 42.09 -2.94 21.67
C ARG A 27 42.19 -2.43 20.24
N ARG A 28 43.20 -2.84 19.47
CA ARG A 28 43.43 -2.28 18.14
C ARG A 28 42.55 -2.97 17.09
N GLU A 29 42.40 -4.30 17.20
CA GLU A 29 41.50 -5.07 16.32
C GLU A 29 40.03 -4.70 16.54
N TRP A 30 39.61 -4.46 17.78
CA TRP A 30 38.24 -4.02 18.06
C TRP A 30 37.94 -2.62 17.56
N LEU A 31 38.91 -1.71 17.57
CA LEU A 31 38.75 -0.38 16.96
C LEU A 31 38.64 -0.46 15.43
N LEU A 32 39.35 -1.38 14.78
CA LEU A 32 39.24 -1.62 13.34
C LEU A 32 37.89 -2.27 12.98
N ILE A 33 37.41 -3.24 13.76
CA ILE A 33 36.10 -3.86 13.57
C ILE A 33 34.98 -2.83 13.76
N LEU A 34 35.08 -1.99 14.80
CA LEU A 34 34.10 -0.92 15.05
C LEU A 34 34.11 0.13 13.92
N GLY A 35 35.28 0.52 13.43
CA GLY A 35 35.42 1.42 12.29
C GLY A 35 34.81 0.86 11.01
N LEU A 36 35.08 -0.42 10.70
CA LEU A 36 34.53 -1.10 9.54
C LEU A 36 33.01 -1.26 9.64
N PHE A 37 32.49 -1.62 10.82
CA PHE A 37 31.05 -1.73 11.06
C PHE A 37 30.34 -0.39 10.86
N THR A 38 30.95 0.71 11.33
CA THR A 38 30.40 2.06 11.17
C THR A 38 30.39 2.50 9.70
N LEU A 39 31.46 2.20 8.94
CA LEU A 39 31.53 2.46 7.50
C LEU A 39 30.50 1.64 6.71
N ILE A 40 30.32 0.36 7.04
CA ILE A 40 29.29 -0.48 6.42
C ILE A 40 27.89 0.06 6.74
N THR A 41 27.64 0.46 7.99
CA THR A 41 26.32 0.98 8.40
C THR A 41 26.01 2.31 7.72
N LEU A 42 26.97 3.23 7.65
CA LEU A 42 26.84 4.49 6.92
C LEU A 42 26.68 4.25 5.41
N GLY A 43 27.46 3.34 4.83
CA GLY A 43 27.35 2.95 3.43
C GLY A 43 26.00 2.31 3.13
N LEU A 44 25.45 1.49 4.04
CA LEU A 44 24.14 0.87 3.91
C LEU A 44 23.01 1.90 4.07
N MET A 45 23.14 2.87 4.98
CA MET A 45 22.20 3.97 5.11
C MET A 45 22.23 4.87 3.86
N PHE A 46 23.41 5.16 3.32
CA PHE A 46 23.56 5.87 2.05
C PHE A 46 22.97 5.05 0.90
N LEU A 47 23.18 3.73 0.87
CA LEU A 47 22.58 2.85 -0.14
C LEU A 47 21.06 2.79 0.00
N ILE A 48 20.49 2.80 1.20
CA ILE A 48 19.03 2.82 1.44
C ILE A 48 18.45 4.18 1.06
N GLU A 49 19.16 5.28 1.33
CA GLU A 49 18.75 6.62 0.92
C GLU A 49 18.85 6.79 -0.61
N GLU A 50 19.91 6.26 -1.22
CA GLU A 50 20.14 6.26 -2.67
C GLU A 50 19.20 5.29 -3.39
N TYR A 51 18.89 4.10 -2.85
CA TYR A 51 17.84 3.21 -3.39
C TYR A 51 16.44 3.81 -3.18
N GLY A 52 16.22 4.51 -2.07
CA GLY A 52 15.03 5.32 -1.84
C GLY A 52 14.87 6.40 -2.90
N ARG A 53 15.98 7.07 -3.25
CA ARG A 53 16.04 8.09 -4.32
C ARG A 53 16.02 7.52 -5.74
N GLN A 54 16.54 6.32 -5.99
CA GLN A 54 16.58 5.69 -7.31
C GLN A 54 15.32 4.87 -7.62
N SER A 55 14.54 4.47 -6.60
CA SER A 55 13.15 4.01 -6.82
C SER A 55 12.20 5.16 -7.18
N LEU A 56 12.66 6.42 -7.05
CA LEU A 56 12.07 7.60 -7.69
C LEU A 56 12.68 7.78 -9.09
N ALA A 57 12.68 6.74 -9.93
CA ALA A 57 12.54 7.00 -11.35
C ALA A 57 11.20 7.71 -11.51
N ALA A 58 11.25 9.04 -11.40
CA ALA A 58 10.11 9.92 -11.34
C ALA A 58 9.21 9.57 -12.50
N VAL A 59 8.04 8.99 -12.19
CA VAL A 59 6.94 8.92 -13.13
C VAL A 59 6.76 10.34 -13.65
N PRO A 60 6.80 10.58 -14.97
CA PRO A 60 6.81 11.92 -15.52
C PRO A 60 5.69 12.77 -14.91
N THR A 61 6.09 13.82 -14.20
CA THR A 61 5.27 14.77 -13.46
C THR A 61 4.41 15.63 -14.41
N ARG A 62 3.40 15.08 -15.08
CA ARG A 62 2.55 15.86 -16.01
C ARG A 62 1.04 15.64 -16.01
N THR A 63 0.47 14.83 -15.13
CA THR A 63 -0.98 14.51 -15.22
C THR A 63 -1.85 15.01 -14.07
N PHE A 64 -1.42 16.07 -13.40
CA PHE A 64 -2.30 16.91 -12.58
C PHE A 64 -2.35 18.33 -13.13
N MET A 65 -2.98 18.49 -14.29
CA MET A 65 -3.43 19.81 -14.73
C MET A 65 -4.74 20.17 -13.99
N PRO A 66 -4.91 21.44 -13.59
CA PRO A 66 -6.16 21.98 -13.00
C PRO A 66 -7.36 21.75 -13.92
N PRO A 67 -8.60 21.80 -13.39
CA PRO A 67 -9.66 20.87 -13.75
C PRO A 67 -9.97 20.93 -15.24
N ALA A 68 -9.56 19.90 -15.97
CA ALA A 68 -10.05 19.70 -17.32
C ALA A 68 -11.57 19.56 -17.25
N GLU A 69 -12.25 20.22 -18.19
CA GLU A 69 -13.70 20.13 -18.31
C GLU A 69 -14.12 18.66 -18.29
N LEU A 70 -15.10 18.32 -17.46
CA LEU A 70 -15.57 16.94 -17.39
C LEU A 70 -16.48 16.67 -18.60
N ARG A 71 -16.06 15.78 -19.50
CA ARG A 71 -16.88 15.30 -20.61
C ARG A 71 -17.69 14.10 -20.19
N GLU A 72 -18.92 13.98 -20.69
CA GLU A 72 -19.70 12.76 -20.49
C GLU A 72 -19.15 11.62 -21.36
N VAL A 73 -19.10 10.44 -20.78
CA VAL A 73 -18.83 9.17 -21.46
C VAL A 73 -19.96 8.21 -21.14
N ARG A 74 -20.51 7.60 -22.18
CA ARG A 74 -21.55 6.58 -22.08
C ARG A 74 -20.93 5.21 -22.33
N LEU A 75 -21.16 4.29 -21.40
CA LEU A 75 -20.74 2.90 -21.47
C LEU A 75 -21.99 2.02 -21.58
N GLU A 76 -22.52 1.94 -22.80
CA GLU A 76 -23.80 1.28 -23.11
C GLU A 76 -23.84 -0.17 -22.61
N GLN A 77 -22.75 -0.92 -22.78
CA GLN A 77 -22.65 -2.31 -22.31
C GLN A 77 -22.82 -2.47 -20.80
N PHE A 78 -22.50 -1.43 -20.03
CA PHE A 78 -22.68 -1.41 -18.57
C PHE A 78 -23.96 -0.68 -18.15
N LYS A 79 -24.69 -0.07 -19.09
CA LYS A 79 -25.83 0.82 -18.83
C LYS A 79 -25.48 1.98 -17.91
N LEU A 80 -24.29 2.56 -18.07
CA LEU A 80 -23.79 3.65 -17.25
C LEU A 80 -23.37 4.85 -18.09
N SER A 81 -23.60 6.06 -17.59
CA SER A 81 -22.82 7.24 -17.96
C SER A 81 -22.05 7.76 -16.76
N LEU A 82 -20.93 8.43 -17.05
CA LEU A 82 -20.11 9.14 -16.08
C LEU A 82 -19.39 10.28 -16.78
N ARG A 83 -18.86 11.23 -16.03
CA ARG A 83 -18.06 12.33 -16.56
C ARG A 83 -16.60 12.14 -16.19
N VAL A 84 -15.72 12.24 -17.18
CA VAL A 84 -14.26 12.08 -17.03
C VAL A 84 -13.52 13.33 -17.53
N PRO A 85 -12.30 13.61 -17.03
CA PRO A 85 -11.52 14.77 -17.48
C PRO A 85 -11.33 14.77 -18.99
N SER A 86 -11.72 15.82 -19.71
CA SER A 86 -11.73 15.88 -21.19
C SER A 86 -10.40 15.56 -21.85
N ASN A 87 -9.29 15.82 -21.15
CA ASN A 87 -7.93 15.54 -21.58
C ASN A 87 -7.43 14.12 -21.27
N TRP A 88 -8.20 13.30 -20.57
CA TRP A 88 -7.89 11.89 -20.34
C TRP A 88 -8.37 11.02 -21.49
N SER A 89 -7.71 9.90 -21.70
CA SER A 89 -8.11 8.90 -22.69
C SER A 89 -9.51 8.34 -22.42
N ALA A 90 -10.11 7.72 -23.43
CA ALA A 90 -11.39 7.04 -23.28
C ALA A 90 -11.25 5.84 -22.31
N PRO A 91 -12.31 5.47 -21.56
CA PRO A 91 -12.26 4.30 -20.70
C PRO A 91 -11.97 3.01 -21.48
N ILE A 92 -11.19 2.12 -20.88
CA ILE A 92 -10.78 0.85 -21.48
C ILE A 92 -11.53 -0.28 -20.82
N VAL A 93 -12.34 -0.96 -21.61
CA VAL A 93 -13.04 -2.17 -21.21
C VAL A 93 -12.04 -3.30 -21.00
N ARG A 94 -12.04 -3.90 -19.81
CA ARG A 94 -11.18 -5.03 -19.45
C ARG A 94 -11.89 -6.36 -19.70
N ASP A 95 -13.16 -6.42 -19.34
CA ASP A 95 -14.01 -7.60 -19.48
C ASP A 95 -15.51 -7.19 -19.47
N ALA A 96 -16.40 -8.18 -19.42
CA ALA A 96 -17.85 -7.98 -19.43
C ALA A 96 -18.41 -7.23 -18.20
N HIS A 97 -17.60 -7.06 -17.16
CA HIS A 97 -17.98 -6.46 -15.87
C HIS A 97 -17.07 -5.30 -15.46
N SER A 98 -15.95 -5.04 -16.13
CA SER A 98 -14.99 -4.06 -15.64
C SER A 98 -14.33 -3.20 -16.71
N PHE A 99 -13.92 -2.00 -16.29
CA PHE A 99 -13.20 -1.04 -17.11
C PHE A 99 -12.26 -0.17 -16.29
N VAL A 100 -11.26 0.41 -16.96
CA VAL A 100 -10.25 1.30 -16.37
C VAL A 100 -10.37 2.68 -16.99
N ILE A 101 -10.24 3.72 -16.17
CA ILE A 101 -10.11 5.11 -16.59
C ILE A 101 -8.71 5.57 -16.16
N SER A 102 -7.90 6.00 -17.11
CA SER A 102 -6.54 6.45 -16.89
C SER A 102 -6.22 7.62 -17.82
N SER A 103 -5.26 8.44 -17.41
CA SER A 103 -4.89 9.63 -18.18
C SER A 103 -4.35 9.29 -19.58
N ASP A 104 -3.52 8.26 -19.67
CA ASP A 104 -2.77 7.84 -20.85
C ASP A 104 -3.46 6.73 -21.67
N GLY A 105 -4.61 6.23 -21.21
CA GLY A 105 -5.25 5.07 -21.85
C GLY A 105 -4.47 3.78 -21.59
N SER A 106 -3.75 3.69 -20.46
CA SER A 106 -3.22 2.42 -19.98
C SER A 106 -4.30 1.64 -19.22
N ALA A 107 -4.32 0.33 -19.41
CA ALA A 107 -5.12 -0.60 -18.61
C ALA A 107 -4.33 -1.19 -17.44
N ASP A 108 -3.13 -0.67 -17.16
CA ASP A 108 -2.26 -1.09 -16.08
C ASP A 108 -2.79 -0.57 -14.73
N THR A 109 -3.11 -1.50 -13.83
CA THR A 109 -3.60 -1.22 -12.47
C THR A 109 -2.56 -1.57 -11.40
N ARG A 110 -1.30 -1.79 -11.79
CA ARG A 110 -0.20 -2.05 -10.84
C ARG A 110 0.12 -0.80 -10.03
N THR A 111 0.80 -0.99 -8.91
CA THR A 111 1.17 0.10 -7.99
C THR A 111 2.18 1.12 -8.56
N THR A 112 2.73 0.83 -9.73
CA THR A 112 3.68 1.67 -10.47
C THR A 112 3.03 2.40 -11.64
N ALA A 113 1.72 2.21 -11.87
CA ALA A 113 1.01 2.86 -12.94
C ALA A 113 0.76 4.35 -12.65
N ALA A 114 0.51 5.12 -13.72
CA ALA A 114 -0.05 6.46 -13.59
C ALA A 114 -1.41 6.43 -12.86
N PRO A 115 -1.92 7.57 -12.36
CA PRO A 115 -3.21 7.62 -11.68
C PRO A 115 -4.32 6.95 -12.51
N PHE A 116 -5.03 6.02 -11.87
CA PHE A 116 -6.10 5.26 -12.52
C PHE A 116 -7.29 5.05 -11.59
N MET A 117 -8.44 4.84 -12.23
CA MET A 117 -9.66 4.39 -11.59
C MET A 117 -10.08 3.06 -12.22
N TYR A 118 -10.30 2.04 -11.39
CA TYR A 118 -10.80 0.75 -11.81
C TYR A 118 -12.25 0.59 -11.32
N ILE A 119 -13.17 0.33 -12.26
CA ILE A 119 -14.59 0.17 -11.97
C ILE A 119 -15.01 -1.25 -12.33
N VAL A 120 -15.60 -1.96 -11.37
CA VAL A 120 -16.27 -3.24 -11.54
C VAL A 120 -17.77 -3.01 -11.37
N VAL A 121 -18.52 -3.31 -12.41
CA VAL A 121 -19.97 -3.24 -12.53
C VAL A 121 -20.55 -4.63 -12.32
N ASP A 122 -21.60 -4.71 -11.51
CA ASP A 122 -22.11 -6.00 -11.03
C ASP A 122 -21.01 -6.77 -10.31
N ALA A 123 -20.52 -6.19 -9.23
CA ALA A 123 -19.36 -6.71 -8.52
C ALA A 123 -19.65 -8.01 -7.73
N LEU A 124 -20.92 -8.42 -7.63
CA LEU A 124 -21.37 -9.58 -6.87
C LEU A 124 -20.72 -10.88 -7.36
N PRO A 125 -20.74 -11.24 -8.67
CA PRO A 125 -20.17 -12.49 -9.16
C PRO A 125 -18.63 -12.50 -9.08
N VAL A 126 -18.01 -11.33 -9.16
CA VAL A 126 -16.54 -11.17 -9.06
C VAL A 126 -16.09 -11.36 -7.61
N PHE A 127 -16.72 -10.69 -6.65
CA PHE A 127 -16.28 -10.70 -5.26
C PHE A 127 -16.84 -11.84 -4.42
N SER A 128 -17.98 -12.43 -4.77
CA SER A 128 -18.45 -13.65 -4.10
C SER A 128 -17.45 -14.80 -4.22
N ARG A 129 -16.67 -14.84 -5.31
CA ARG A 129 -15.63 -15.85 -5.54
C ARG A 129 -14.30 -15.54 -4.87
N GLN A 130 -13.97 -14.27 -4.66
CA GLN A 130 -12.62 -13.85 -4.28
C GLN A 130 -12.51 -13.18 -2.90
N LEU A 131 -13.57 -12.54 -2.43
CA LEU A 131 -13.52 -11.59 -1.30
C LEU A 131 -14.70 -11.75 -0.31
N ASN A 132 -15.37 -12.91 -0.30
CA ASN A 132 -16.50 -13.21 0.59
C ASN A 132 -17.58 -12.11 0.56
N PHE A 133 -17.94 -11.66 -0.65
CA PHE A 133 -19.04 -10.72 -0.81
C PHE A 133 -20.34 -11.32 -0.25
N ARG A 134 -20.86 -10.70 0.82
CA ARG A 134 -22.06 -11.13 1.51
C ARG A 134 -23.33 -10.65 0.80
N THR A 135 -24.17 -11.59 0.35
CA THR A 135 -25.43 -11.29 -0.33
C THR A 135 -26.54 -10.86 0.63
N ASP A 136 -26.39 -11.16 1.92
CA ASP A 136 -27.33 -10.79 2.98
C ASP A 136 -27.17 -9.32 3.43
N LEU A 137 -26.01 -8.72 3.15
CA LEU A 137 -25.74 -7.32 3.47
C LEU A 137 -26.17 -6.41 2.32
N ARG A 138 -27.15 -5.56 2.63
CA ARG A 138 -27.76 -4.61 1.70
C ARG A 138 -27.18 -3.20 1.82
N GLU A 139 -26.59 -2.88 2.97
CA GLU A 139 -26.02 -1.59 3.28
C GLU A 139 -24.57 -1.50 2.76
N PRO A 140 -24.23 -0.49 1.92
CA PRO A 140 -22.88 -0.35 1.38
C PRO A 140 -21.78 -0.29 2.45
N THR A 141 -22.02 0.38 3.58
CA THR A 141 -21.03 0.50 4.66
C THR A 141 -20.74 -0.84 5.30
N ALA A 142 -21.77 -1.62 5.66
CA ALA A 142 -21.59 -2.94 6.25
C ALA A 142 -20.88 -3.90 5.28
N GLN A 143 -21.22 -3.82 4.00
CA GLN A 143 -20.58 -4.63 2.97
C GLN A 143 -19.11 -4.26 2.75
N LEU A 144 -18.81 -2.96 2.74
CA LEU A 144 -17.45 -2.47 2.57
C LEU A 144 -16.59 -2.74 3.82
N ASP A 145 -17.15 -2.65 5.02
CA ASP A 145 -16.46 -3.05 6.26
C ASP A 145 -16.10 -4.54 6.23
N ALA A 146 -17.02 -5.41 5.81
CA ALA A 146 -16.74 -6.84 5.66
C ALA A 146 -15.62 -7.11 4.64
N LEU A 147 -15.61 -6.37 3.52
CA LEU A 147 -14.52 -6.43 2.54
C LEU A 147 -13.18 -5.96 3.13
N VAL A 148 -13.19 -4.83 3.85
CA VAL A 148 -11.99 -4.26 4.50
C VAL A 148 -11.44 -5.19 5.56
N GLU A 149 -12.28 -5.83 6.36
CA GLU A 149 -11.86 -6.83 7.34
C GLU A 149 -11.12 -8.00 6.67
N ALA A 150 -11.59 -8.46 5.51
CA ALA A 150 -10.90 -9.47 4.72
C ALA A 150 -9.54 -8.97 4.18
N LEU A 151 -9.46 -7.71 3.72
CA LEU A 151 -8.23 -7.11 3.18
C LEU A 151 -7.19 -6.79 4.27
N ASN A 152 -7.64 -6.44 5.48
CA ASN A 152 -6.79 -6.09 6.62
C ASN A 152 -6.28 -7.30 7.41
N ARG A 153 -6.59 -8.55 7.00
CA ARG A 153 -6.17 -9.77 7.73
C ARG A 153 -4.66 -9.85 7.99
N ASN A 154 -3.84 -9.24 7.12
CA ASN A 154 -2.38 -9.23 7.23
C ASN A 154 -1.82 -7.90 7.76
N GLY A 155 -2.65 -7.06 8.36
CA GLY A 155 -2.29 -5.75 8.93
C GLY A 155 -3.21 -4.62 8.44
N PRO A 156 -3.32 -3.51 9.20
CA PRO A 156 -4.22 -2.41 8.85
C PRO A 156 -3.69 -1.67 7.61
N ARG A 157 -4.34 -1.89 6.47
CA ARG A 157 -4.09 -1.20 5.20
C ARG A 157 -5.16 -0.16 4.91
N PHE A 158 -6.35 -0.31 5.49
CA PHE A 158 -7.52 0.53 5.26
C PHE A 158 -8.14 0.99 6.58
N ASN A 159 -8.67 2.22 6.55
CA ASN A 159 -9.55 2.75 7.60
C ASN A 159 -10.88 1.97 7.64
N ARG A 160 -11.75 2.27 8.61
CA ARG A 160 -13.13 1.77 8.58
C ARG A 160 -13.92 2.40 7.43
N ALA A 161 -14.92 1.68 6.93
CA ALA A 161 -15.83 2.23 5.94
C ALA A 161 -16.66 3.37 6.56
N ALA A 162 -16.99 4.35 5.72
CA ALA A 162 -17.87 5.45 6.08
C ALA A 162 -18.90 5.66 4.97
N ILE A 163 -20.04 6.26 5.31
CA ILE A 163 -21.05 6.66 4.31
C ILE A 163 -20.42 7.69 3.37
N PHE A 164 -20.62 7.51 2.07
CA PHE A 164 -20.18 8.45 1.04
C PHE A 164 -21.37 9.28 0.51
N SER A 165 -21.58 10.45 1.10
CA SER A 165 -22.71 11.34 0.77
C SER A 165 -22.60 12.06 -0.57
N GLY A 166 -21.44 12.05 -1.23
CA GLY A 166 -21.26 12.67 -2.55
C GLY A 166 -21.85 11.86 -3.70
N SER A 167 -22.15 10.58 -3.46
CA SER A 167 -22.65 9.68 -4.50
C SER A 167 -24.12 9.97 -4.86
N PRO A 168 -24.49 9.79 -6.14
CA PRO A 168 -25.89 9.83 -6.58
C PRO A 168 -26.73 8.64 -6.05
N TYR A 169 -26.10 7.60 -5.54
CA TYR A 169 -26.75 6.39 -5.04
C TYR A 169 -26.18 6.01 -3.66
N PRO A 170 -26.83 5.13 -2.87
CA PRO A 170 -26.27 4.68 -1.61
C PRO A 170 -24.85 4.12 -1.79
N ALA A 171 -23.88 4.70 -1.09
CA ALA A 171 -22.48 4.34 -1.24
C ALA A 171 -21.70 4.46 0.07
N ALA A 172 -20.63 3.70 0.17
CA ALA A 172 -19.64 3.77 1.23
C ALA A 172 -18.24 3.96 0.64
N ILE A 173 -17.37 4.58 1.43
CA ILE A 173 -16.00 4.90 1.06
C ILE A 173 -15.05 4.39 2.14
N VAL A 174 -13.89 3.89 1.71
CA VAL A 174 -12.76 3.61 2.56
C VAL A 174 -11.50 4.13 1.91
N ARG A 175 -10.56 4.60 2.75
CA ARG A 175 -9.25 5.08 2.33
C ARG A 175 -8.18 4.26 3.01
N GLY A 176 -7.10 4.00 2.31
CA GLY A 176 -6.01 3.17 2.77
C GLY A 176 -4.68 3.55 2.14
N PHE A 177 -3.67 2.76 2.48
CA PHE A 177 -2.31 2.91 2.00
C PHE A 177 -1.69 1.55 1.70
N GLU A 178 -1.09 1.43 0.52
CA GLU A 178 -0.37 0.23 0.12
C GLU A 178 0.92 0.60 -0.62
N ARG A 179 2.07 0.18 -0.08
CA ARG A 179 3.39 0.26 -0.74
C ARG A 179 3.70 1.64 -1.34
N GLY A 180 3.56 2.72 -0.57
CA GLY A 180 3.86 4.08 -1.03
C GLY A 180 2.71 4.78 -1.76
N ASN A 181 1.61 4.06 -2.04
CA ASN A 181 0.45 4.60 -2.73
C ASN A 181 -0.72 4.77 -1.77
N ALA A 182 -1.46 5.86 -1.94
CA ALA A 182 -2.76 6.00 -1.32
C ALA A 182 -3.82 5.38 -2.24
N LEU A 183 -4.82 4.76 -1.61
CA LEU A 183 -5.87 4.01 -2.28
C LEU A 183 -7.21 4.41 -1.67
N THR A 184 -8.19 4.65 -2.52
CA THR A 184 -9.58 4.84 -2.12
C THR A 184 -10.45 3.82 -2.81
N ILE A 185 -11.35 3.21 -2.06
CA ILE A 185 -12.35 2.28 -2.55
C ILE A 185 -13.72 2.86 -2.21
N ILE A 186 -14.60 2.88 -3.20
CA ILE A 186 -16.02 3.18 -3.05
C ILE A 186 -16.83 1.95 -3.47
N LEU A 187 -17.76 1.56 -2.61
CA LEU A 187 -18.78 0.57 -2.94
C LEU A 187 -20.12 1.28 -3.03
N MET A 188 -20.81 1.12 -4.14
CA MET A 188 -22.07 1.80 -4.47
C MET A 188 -23.12 0.77 -4.84
N ARG A 189 -24.35 0.94 -4.37
CA ARG A 189 -25.49 0.12 -4.77
C ARG A 189 -26.39 0.89 -5.71
N LEU A 190 -26.59 0.37 -6.91
CA LEU A 190 -27.43 0.97 -7.92
C LEU A 190 -28.93 0.65 -7.72
N PRO A 191 -29.84 1.46 -8.27
CA PRO A 191 -31.29 1.21 -8.23
C PRO A 191 -31.72 -0.11 -8.86
N ASP A 192 -30.93 -0.66 -9.78
CA ASP A 192 -31.18 -1.95 -10.45
C ASP A 192 -30.56 -3.15 -9.69
N GLU A 193 -30.27 -2.96 -8.40
CA GLU A 193 -29.70 -3.95 -7.48
C GLU A 193 -28.26 -4.36 -7.78
N ARG A 194 -27.62 -3.77 -8.80
CA ARG A 194 -26.20 -4.03 -9.07
C ARG A 194 -25.29 -3.31 -8.08
N TRP A 195 -24.17 -3.96 -7.78
CA TRP A 195 -23.08 -3.38 -7.00
C TRP A 195 -22.01 -2.83 -7.92
N LEU A 196 -21.58 -1.60 -7.66
CA LEU A 196 -20.44 -0.96 -8.27
C LEU A 196 -19.31 -0.87 -7.27
N TYR A 197 -18.17 -1.45 -7.62
CA TYR A 197 -16.92 -1.24 -6.91
C TYR A 197 -16.03 -0.34 -7.72
N ILE A 198 -15.50 0.68 -7.06
CA ILE A 198 -14.75 1.75 -7.70
C ILE A 198 -13.49 1.95 -6.86
N GLY A 199 -12.35 1.48 -7.39
CA GLY A 199 -11.03 1.65 -6.78
C GLY A 199 -10.25 2.73 -7.50
N ALA A 200 -9.50 3.54 -6.75
CA ALA A 200 -8.57 4.51 -7.31
C ALA A 200 -7.26 4.53 -6.55
N GLN A 201 -6.17 4.61 -7.31
CA GLN A 201 -4.83 4.61 -6.78
C GLN A 201 -3.96 5.66 -7.48
N ALA A 202 -3.11 6.31 -6.69
CA ALA A 202 -2.00 7.13 -7.18
C ALA A 202 -0.92 7.23 -6.10
N GLU A 203 0.23 7.77 -6.48
CA GLU A 203 1.29 8.12 -5.52
C GLU A 203 0.75 9.03 -4.42
N ALA A 204 1.14 8.75 -3.16
CA ALA A 204 0.57 9.40 -1.99
C ALA A 204 0.67 10.94 -2.02
N GLN A 205 1.77 11.47 -2.57
CA GLN A 205 2.01 12.91 -2.70
C GLN A 205 1.00 13.63 -3.61
N PHE A 206 0.42 12.93 -4.58
CA PHE A 206 -0.55 13.50 -5.54
C PHE A 206 -1.98 13.02 -5.29
N PHE A 207 -2.15 11.95 -4.52
CA PHE A 207 -3.44 11.29 -4.37
C PHE A 207 -4.53 12.20 -3.82
N ARG A 208 -4.23 13.14 -2.91
CA ARG A 208 -5.25 14.08 -2.41
C ARG A 208 -5.79 15.01 -3.51
N ALA A 209 -4.91 15.48 -4.40
CA ALA A 209 -5.32 16.30 -5.53
C ALA A 209 -6.10 15.47 -6.56
N TYR A 210 -5.63 14.25 -6.83
CA TYR A 210 -6.33 13.27 -7.66
C TYR A 210 -7.73 12.94 -7.15
N GLU A 211 -7.83 12.64 -5.87
CA GLU A 211 -9.05 12.21 -5.22
C GLU A 211 -10.12 13.31 -5.34
N SER A 212 -9.74 14.53 -4.96
CA SER A 212 -10.65 15.68 -4.96
C SER A 212 -11.00 16.21 -6.35
N SER A 213 -10.07 16.17 -7.31
CA SER A 213 -10.24 16.84 -8.62
C SER A 213 -10.72 15.91 -9.73
N VAL A 214 -10.52 14.60 -9.59
CA VAL A 214 -10.86 13.61 -10.63
C VAL A 214 -11.70 12.49 -10.05
N PHE A 215 -11.19 11.75 -9.06
CA PHE A 215 -11.84 10.53 -8.60
C PHE A 215 -13.26 10.78 -8.07
N LEU A 216 -13.42 11.64 -7.06
CA LEU A 216 -14.72 11.92 -6.46
C LEU A 216 -15.67 12.58 -7.46
N PRO A 217 -15.26 13.60 -8.27
CA PRO A 217 -16.13 14.14 -9.31
C PRO A 217 -16.64 13.11 -10.32
N VAL A 218 -15.78 12.18 -10.76
CA VAL A 218 -16.18 11.08 -11.65
C VAL A 218 -17.21 10.19 -10.96
N VAL A 219 -16.95 9.75 -9.72
CA VAL A 219 -17.88 8.89 -8.97
C VAL A 219 -19.23 9.58 -8.75
N ASN A 220 -19.22 10.87 -8.41
CA ASN A 220 -20.43 11.68 -8.18
C ASN A 220 -21.26 11.87 -9.46
N SER A 221 -20.64 11.69 -10.62
CA SER A 221 -21.27 11.84 -11.93
C SER A 221 -21.84 10.55 -12.52
N ILE A 222 -21.65 9.39 -11.86
CA ILE A 222 -22.16 8.10 -12.34
C ILE A 222 -23.69 8.13 -12.42
N ARG A 223 -24.28 7.73 -13.54
CA ARG A 223 -25.73 7.62 -13.72
C ARG A 223 -26.05 6.32 -14.47
N LEU A 224 -27.21 5.74 -14.17
CA LEU A 224 -27.80 4.72 -15.03
C LEU A 224 -28.26 5.35 -16.34
N LEU A 225 -27.95 4.69 -17.46
CA LEU A 225 -28.57 5.02 -18.74
C LEU A 225 -30.05 4.61 -18.67
N GLN A 226 -30.94 5.53 -19.04
CA GLN A 226 -32.36 5.21 -19.16
C GLN A 226 -32.55 4.17 -20.28
N PRO A 227 -33.43 3.17 -20.07
CA PRO A 227 -33.74 2.15 -21.08
C PRO A 227 -34.38 2.75 -22.33
#